data_AF-A0A2A6JEA6-F1
#
_entry.id   AF-A0A2A6JEA6-F1
#
_cell.length_a   1.000
_cell.length_b   1.000
_cell.length_c   1.000
_cell.angle_alpha   90.00
_cell.angle_beta   90.00
_cell.angle_gamma   90.00
#
_symmetry.space_group_name_H-M   'P 1'
#
loop_
_entity.id
_entity.type
_entity.pdbx_description
1 polymer ?
#
loop_
_entity_poly.entity_id
_entity_poly.type
_entity_poly.pdbx_seq_one_letter_code
_entity_poly.pdbx_strand_id
1 'polypeptide(L)'
;MSSDFSAYATSDLLRMRNDGEDRGEDFAYNALWAVFKRWRKGIDLEPLIELLLSEKSSERECGAWYLDEADPPADRMADVVIKLADDPVSNCRWRFVAYVTNSGLYSDAIADRLAACLLDLDLYVRAQTIFWAVVANDKKFAHFSEAVLAGAGTMLNECRHPGTIAFWRESERKRAARGIEIARRLRAGESVASIRESMPEEDNFSFDSLVRRDHAIKRALERRAAKAGAASAR
;
A
#
# COMPACT_ATOMS: atom_id res chain seq x y z
N MET A 1 -22.56 31.27 1.63
CA MET A 1 -21.39 32.01 1.11
C MET A 1 -20.34 30.97 0.75
N SER A 2 -19.85 30.94 -0.49
CA SER A 2 -18.71 30.08 -0.85
C SER A 2 -17.45 30.77 -0.38
N SER A 3 -16.80 30.24 0.66
CA SER A 3 -15.51 30.73 1.13
C SER A 3 -14.45 30.37 0.10
N ASP A 4 -13.71 31.35 -0.41
CA ASP A 4 -12.58 31.09 -1.30
C ASP A 4 -11.38 30.56 -0.48
N PHE A 5 -11.29 29.23 -0.38
CA PHE A 5 -10.20 28.56 0.33
C PHE A 5 -8.84 28.69 -0.36
N SER A 6 -8.79 29.15 -1.61
CA SER A 6 -7.53 29.25 -2.36
C SER A 6 -6.61 30.37 -1.82
N ALA A 7 -7.19 31.38 -1.18
CA ALA A 7 -6.47 32.55 -0.65
C ALA A 7 -5.75 32.32 0.70
N TYR A 8 -6.07 31.24 1.43
CA TYR A 8 -5.49 30.99 2.76
C TYR A 8 -4.17 30.24 2.69
N ALA A 9 -3.26 30.45 3.64
CA ALA A 9 -2.06 29.62 3.75
C ALA A 9 -2.41 28.18 4.18
N THR A 10 -1.57 27.21 3.86
CA THR A 10 -1.82 25.79 4.21
C THR A 10 -1.93 25.58 5.71
N SER A 11 -1.15 26.31 6.51
CA SER A 11 -1.25 26.35 7.97
C SER A 11 -2.62 26.84 8.45
N ASP A 12 -3.18 27.86 7.80
CA ASP A 12 -4.47 28.43 8.17
C ASP A 12 -5.60 27.46 7.83
N LEU A 13 -5.55 26.83 6.64
CA LEU A 13 -6.49 25.80 6.24
C LEU A 13 -6.47 24.59 7.20
N LEU A 14 -5.29 24.20 7.69
CA LEU A 14 -5.16 23.14 8.69
C LEU A 14 -5.75 23.53 10.05
N ARG A 15 -5.63 24.80 10.45
CA ARG A 15 -6.27 25.30 11.69
C ARG A 15 -7.79 25.32 11.56
N MET A 16 -8.30 25.74 10.38
CA MET A 16 -9.72 25.81 10.07
C MET A 16 -10.46 24.48 10.15
N ARG A 17 -9.76 23.34 10.15
CA ARG A 17 -10.37 22.02 10.39
C ARG A 17 -11.05 21.92 11.76
N ASN A 18 -10.63 22.74 12.72
CA ASN A 18 -11.16 22.76 14.08
C ASN A 18 -12.27 23.83 14.27
N ASP A 19 -12.57 24.65 13.24
CA ASP A 19 -13.46 25.82 13.33
C ASP A 19 -14.90 25.52 12.83
N GLY A 20 -15.27 24.23 12.73
CA GLY A 20 -16.50 23.79 12.06
C GLY A 20 -17.81 24.22 12.73
N GLU A 21 -17.82 24.38 14.05
CA GLU A 21 -19.04 24.70 14.81
C GLU A 21 -19.58 26.11 14.52
N ASP A 22 -18.71 27.07 14.19
CA ASP A 22 -19.08 28.48 13.98
C ASP A 22 -19.33 28.86 12.52
N ARG A 23 -18.90 28.02 11.56
CA ARG A 23 -18.79 28.39 10.13
C ARG A 23 -19.56 27.50 9.16
N GLY A 24 -20.33 26.54 9.69
CA GLY A 24 -21.17 25.62 8.93
C GLY A 24 -20.54 24.24 8.74
N GLU A 25 -21.40 23.24 8.60
CA GLU A 25 -21.06 21.80 8.63
C GLU A 25 -19.96 21.40 7.63
N ASP A 26 -19.98 21.97 6.42
CA ASP A 26 -19.01 21.63 5.37
C ASP A 26 -17.73 22.48 5.41
N PHE A 27 -17.61 23.46 6.31
CA PHE A 27 -16.49 24.42 6.28
C PHE A 27 -15.15 23.73 6.52
N ALA A 28 -15.06 22.93 7.59
CA ALA A 28 -13.86 22.18 7.93
C ALA A 28 -13.48 21.16 6.85
N TYR A 29 -14.48 20.48 6.29
CA TYR A 29 -14.28 19.53 5.18
C TYR A 29 -13.70 20.22 3.94
N ASN A 30 -14.29 21.34 3.53
CA ASN A 30 -13.82 22.09 2.36
C ASN A 30 -12.41 22.69 2.55
N ALA A 31 -12.08 23.14 3.77
CA ALA A 31 -10.74 23.61 4.11
C ALA A 31 -9.71 22.48 3.95
N LEU A 32 -9.99 21.30 4.51
CA LEU A 32 -9.13 20.13 4.39
C LEU A 32 -9.00 19.65 2.94
N TRP A 33 -10.09 19.68 2.17
CA TRP A 33 -10.07 19.32 0.75
C TRP A 33 -9.21 20.29 -0.08
N ALA A 34 -9.16 21.57 0.29
CA ALA A 34 -8.25 22.54 -0.32
C ALA A 34 -6.77 22.20 -0.02
N VAL A 35 -6.47 21.74 1.19
CA VAL A 35 -5.13 21.22 1.54
C VAL A 35 -4.76 20.01 0.69
N PHE A 36 -5.64 19.01 0.55
CA PHE A 36 -5.37 17.83 -0.28
C PHE A 36 -5.10 18.18 -1.74
N LYS A 37 -5.82 19.16 -2.31
CA LYS A 37 -5.54 19.65 -3.67
C LYS A 37 -4.15 20.26 -3.82
N ARG A 38 -3.60 20.87 -2.76
CA ARG A 38 -2.22 21.41 -2.75
C ARG A 38 -1.20 20.29 -2.65
N TRP A 39 -1.40 19.37 -1.71
CA TRP A 39 -0.51 18.21 -1.53
C TRP A 39 -0.45 17.32 -2.77
N ARG A 40 -1.58 17.12 -3.47
CA ARG A 40 -1.62 16.43 -4.77
C ARG A 40 -0.70 17.05 -5.83
N LYS A 41 -0.50 18.37 -5.76
CA LYS A 41 0.41 19.13 -6.64
C LYS A 41 1.84 19.21 -6.07
N GLY A 42 2.10 18.60 -4.93
CA GLY A 42 3.36 18.69 -4.19
C GLY A 42 3.60 20.04 -3.50
N ILE A 43 2.57 20.85 -3.30
CA ILE A 43 2.71 22.17 -2.67
C ILE A 43 2.56 22.00 -1.15
N ASP A 44 3.45 22.62 -0.36
CA ASP A 44 3.41 22.63 1.11
C ASP A 44 3.27 21.24 1.75
N LEU A 45 4.07 20.27 1.32
CA LEU A 45 4.00 18.89 1.83
C LEU A 45 4.49 18.72 3.28
N GLU A 46 5.23 19.70 3.82
CA GLU A 46 5.87 19.58 5.14
C GLU A 46 4.89 19.16 6.25
N PRO A 47 3.68 19.73 6.39
CA PRO A 47 2.77 19.31 7.46
C PRO A 47 2.27 17.87 7.30
N LEU A 48 2.18 17.35 6.07
CA LEU A 48 1.87 15.93 5.85
C LEU A 48 3.06 15.06 6.26
N ILE A 49 4.27 15.47 5.91
CA ILE A 49 5.50 14.76 6.27
C ILE A 49 5.67 14.71 7.79
N GLU A 50 5.44 15.83 8.48
CA GLU A 50 5.49 15.92 9.94
C GLU A 50 4.49 14.94 10.60
N LEU A 51 3.26 14.84 10.08
CA LEU A 51 2.28 13.88 10.58
C LEU A 51 2.76 12.44 10.40
N LEU A 52 3.29 12.09 9.23
CA LEU A 52 3.77 10.74 8.91
C LEU A 52 5.03 10.34 9.72
N LEU A 53 5.83 11.32 10.14
CA LEU A 53 7.04 11.12 10.94
C LEU A 53 6.82 11.32 12.45
N SER A 54 5.61 11.66 12.88
CA SER A 54 5.30 11.92 14.28
C SER A 54 5.61 10.71 15.17
N GLU A 55 6.05 10.95 16.40
CA GLU A 55 6.19 9.90 17.41
C GLU A 55 4.83 9.34 17.88
N LYS A 56 3.74 10.12 17.74
CA LYS A 56 2.39 9.70 18.14
C LYS A 56 1.73 8.86 17.05
N SER A 57 1.31 7.66 17.41
CA SER A 57 0.61 6.74 16.48
C SER A 57 -0.66 7.35 15.88
N SER A 58 -1.44 8.10 16.64
CA SER A 58 -2.65 8.76 16.15
C SER A 58 -2.37 9.84 15.09
N GLU A 59 -1.26 10.56 15.21
CA GLU A 59 -0.84 11.56 14.24
C GLU A 59 -0.33 10.89 12.96
N ARG A 60 0.45 9.80 13.09
CA ARG A 60 0.87 8.99 11.93
C ARG A 60 -0.30 8.36 11.20
N GLU A 61 -1.27 7.83 11.92
CA GLU A 61 -2.48 7.25 11.34
C GLU A 61 -3.30 8.29 10.59
N CYS A 62 -3.45 9.49 11.16
CA CYS A 62 -4.08 10.63 10.50
C CYS A 62 -3.31 11.04 9.21
N GLY A 63 -1.98 11.13 9.30
CA GLY A 63 -1.11 11.39 8.14
C GLY A 63 -1.26 10.32 7.06
N ALA A 64 -1.35 9.04 7.44
CA ALA A 64 -1.52 7.92 6.51
C ALA A 64 -2.90 7.94 5.83
N TRP A 65 -3.94 8.42 6.52
CA TRP A 65 -5.24 8.69 5.91
C TRP A 65 -5.15 9.85 4.91
N TYR A 66 -4.50 10.96 5.28
CA TYR A 66 -4.29 12.09 4.38
C TYR A 66 -3.44 11.76 3.15
N LEU A 67 -2.46 10.86 3.29
CA LEU A 67 -1.63 10.39 2.17
C LEU A 67 -2.48 9.76 1.06
N ASP A 68 -3.49 8.97 1.43
CA ASP A 68 -4.40 8.32 0.48
C ASP A 68 -5.32 9.31 -0.22
N GLU A 69 -5.86 10.27 0.53
CA GLU A 69 -6.77 11.29 -0.01
C GLU A 69 -6.06 12.29 -0.92
N ALA A 70 -4.85 12.71 -0.53
CA ALA A 70 -4.07 13.69 -1.28
C ALA A 70 -3.39 13.10 -2.52
N ASP A 71 -2.91 11.85 -2.44
CA ASP A 71 -2.07 11.20 -3.47
C ASP A 71 -0.94 12.13 -3.96
N PRO A 72 -0.05 12.59 -3.06
CA PRO A 72 1.04 13.50 -3.40
C PRO A 72 2.07 12.85 -4.35
N PRO A 73 2.90 13.64 -5.06
CA PRO A 73 3.91 13.11 -5.99
C PRO A 73 4.92 12.16 -5.34
N ALA A 74 5.13 11.00 -5.98
CA ALA A 74 5.93 9.88 -5.48
C ALA A 74 7.39 10.25 -5.18
N ASP A 75 7.99 11.05 -6.05
CA ASP A 75 9.38 11.51 -5.97
C ASP A 75 9.65 12.38 -4.73
N ARG A 76 8.60 13.01 -4.17
CA ARG A 76 8.72 13.88 -2.99
C ARG A 76 8.37 13.19 -1.69
N MET A 77 7.78 11.99 -1.76
CA MET A 77 7.26 11.27 -0.59
C MET A 77 7.96 9.93 -0.35
N ALA A 78 8.81 9.46 -1.27
CA ALA A 78 9.41 8.14 -1.23
C ALA A 78 10.07 7.79 0.12
N ASP A 79 10.93 8.68 0.63
CA ASP A 79 11.70 8.45 1.87
C ASP A 79 10.84 8.44 3.13
N VAL A 80 9.70 9.13 3.10
CA VAL A 80 8.77 9.19 4.22
C VAL A 80 7.84 7.99 4.20
N VAL A 81 7.31 7.67 3.01
CA VAL A 81 6.37 6.56 2.83
C VAL A 81 7.03 5.22 3.10
N ILE A 82 8.30 5.02 2.74
CA ILE A 82 8.99 3.76 3.02
C ILE A 82 9.07 3.43 4.52
N LYS A 83 9.10 4.45 5.39
CA LYS A 83 9.11 4.26 6.85
C LYS A 83 7.79 3.71 7.38
N LEU A 84 6.68 3.98 6.68
CA LEU A 84 5.37 3.45 7.07
C LEU A 84 5.29 1.92 6.95
N ALA A 85 6.15 1.30 6.14
CA ALA A 85 6.19 -0.15 5.98
C ALA A 85 6.58 -0.89 7.27
N ASP A 86 7.35 -0.23 8.15
CA ASP A 86 7.83 -0.78 9.42
C ASP A 86 7.04 -0.23 10.62
N ASP A 87 5.98 0.56 10.39
CA ASP A 87 5.21 1.19 11.47
C ASP A 87 4.50 0.11 12.31
N PRO A 88 4.48 0.22 13.66
CA PRO A 88 3.72 -0.70 14.50
C PRO A 88 2.21 -0.71 14.21
N VAL A 89 1.65 0.39 13.71
CA VAL A 89 0.23 0.52 13.34
C VAL A 89 -0.01 -0.14 11.98
N SER A 90 -0.86 -1.16 11.92
CA SER A 90 -1.11 -1.89 10.68
C SER A 90 -1.75 -1.04 9.58
N ASN A 91 -2.57 -0.06 9.95
CA ASN A 91 -3.14 0.90 9.00
C ASN A 91 -2.04 1.68 8.25
N CYS A 92 -0.98 2.11 8.94
CA CYS A 92 0.17 2.77 8.30
C CYS A 92 0.86 1.84 7.29
N ARG A 93 1.12 0.58 7.67
CA ARG A 93 1.72 -0.43 6.77
C ARG A 93 0.82 -0.73 5.58
N TRP A 94 -0.50 -0.80 5.79
CA TRP A 94 -1.46 -0.98 4.71
C TRP A 94 -1.47 0.22 3.75
N ARG A 95 -1.40 1.45 4.28
CA ARG A 95 -1.31 2.69 3.51
C ARG A 95 -0.01 2.81 2.71
N PHE A 96 1.11 2.31 3.24
CA PHE A 96 2.34 2.14 2.47
C PHE A 96 2.10 1.34 1.18
N VAL A 97 1.51 0.15 1.30
CA VAL A 97 1.26 -0.71 0.12
C VAL A 97 0.26 -0.06 -0.84
N ALA A 98 -0.78 0.58 -0.32
CA ALA A 98 -1.77 1.30 -1.14
C ALA A 98 -1.11 2.45 -1.94
N TYR A 99 -0.31 3.28 -1.29
CA TYR A 99 0.39 4.38 -1.95
C TYR A 99 1.38 3.90 -3.01
N VAL A 100 2.18 2.87 -2.70
CA VAL A 100 3.10 2.23 -3.65
C VAL A 100 2.36 1.66 -4.86
N THR A 101 1.15 1.14 -4.66
CA THR A 101 0.27 0.66 -5.74
C THR A 101 -0.18 1.79 -6.66
N ASN A 102 -0.68 2.90 -6.07
CA ASN A 102 -1.29 4.00 -6.81
C ASN A 102 -0.25 4.86 -7.54
N SER A 103 0.81 5.25 -6.83
CA SER A 103 1.89 6.10 -7.35
C SER A 103 2.79 5.40 -8.35
N GLY A 104 2.83 4.05 -8.32
CA GLY A 104 3.79 3.27 -9.08
C GLY A 104 5.23 3.43 -8.59
N LEU A 105 5.44 3.98 -7.38
CA LEU A 105 6.75 4.06 -6.73
C LEU A 105 7.35 2.66 -6.57
N TYR A 106 8.63 2.47 -6.91
CA TYR A 106 9.30 1.18 -6.76
C TYR A 106 10.83 1.35 -6.80
N SER A 107 11.51 0.65 -5.90
CA SER A 107 12.96 0.56 -5.76
C SER A 107 13.30 -0.74 -5.03
N ASP A 108 14.59 -1.07 -4.91
CA ASP A 108 15.03 -2.27 -4.20
C ASP A 108 14.60 -2.23 -2.72
N ALA A 109 14.76 -1.08 -2.07
CA ALA A 109 14.31 -0.89 -0.69
C ALA A 109 12.78 -1.09 -0.54
N ILE A 110 11.99 -0.68 -1.53
CA ILE A 110 10.54 -0.91 -1.53
C ILE A 110 10.21 -2.38 -1.77
N ALA A 111 10.98 -3.08 -2.60
CA ALA A 111 10.80 -4.52 -2.81
C ALA A 111 10.97 -5.29 -1.50
N ASP A 112 12.00 -4.96 -0.71
CA ASP A 112 12.24 -5.57 0.61
C ASP A 112 11.10 -5.29 1.59
N ARG A 113 10.60 -4.05 1.61
CA ARG A 113 9.48 -3.65 2.46
C ARG A 113 8.16 -4.29 2.07
N LEU A 114 7.87 -4.40 0.76
CA LEU A 114 6.74 -5.17 0.28
C LEU A 114 6.87 -6.65 0.65
N ALA A 115 8.08 -7.21 0.65
CA ALA A 115 8.29 -8.60 1.05
C ALA A 115 7.95 -8.81 2.54
N ALA A 116 8.30 -7.85 3.40
CA ALA A 116 7.87 -7.84 4.79
C ALA A 116 6.34 -7.71 4.92
N CYS A 117 5.70 -6.80 4.16
CA CYS A 117 4.24 -6.66 4.13
C CYS A 117 3.51 -7.90 3.60
N LEU A 118 4.15 -8.70 2.74
CA LEU A 118 3.59 -9.98 2.30
C LEU A 118 3.54 -10.97 3.47
N LEU A 119 4.56 -10.97 4.33
CA LEU A 119 4.65 -11.82 5.52
C LEU A 119 3.86 -11.27 6.71
N ASP A 120 3.31 -10.06 6.61
CA ASP A 120 2.58 -9.40 7.70
C ASP A 120 1.47 -10.29 8.26
N LEU A 121 1.35 -10.28 9.58
CA LEU A 121 0.32 -11.02 10.30
C LEU A 121 -1.06 -10.36 10.15
N ASP A 122 -1.10 -9.05 9.91
CA ASP A 122 -2.32 -8.34 9.58
C ASP A 122 -2.81 -8.72 8.18
N LEU A 123 -4.01 -9.29 8.12
CA LEU A 123 -4.59 -9.82 6.90
C LEU A 123 -4.91 -8.72 5.87
N TYR A 124 -5.16 -7.48 6.30
CA TYR A 124 -5.38 -6.37 5.38
C TYR A 124 -4.09 -6.00 4.65
N VAL A 125 -2.97 -5.90 5.39
CA VAL A 125 -1.64 -5.60 4.83
C VAL A 125 -1.22 -6.70 3.85
N ARG A 126 -1.35 -7.97 4.26
CA ARG A 126 -1.05 -9.12 3.40
C ARG A 126 -1.90 -9.12 2.13
N ALA A 127 -3.22 -9.02 2.26
CA ALA A 127 -4.13 -9.05 1.11
C ALA A 127 -3.87 -7.88 0.14
N GLN A 128 -3.57 -6.70 0.66
CA GLN A 128 -3.19 -5.53 -0.15
C GLN A 128 -1.86 -5.76 -0.89
N THR A 129 -0.90 -6.45 -0.25
CA THR A 129 0.39 -6.78 -0.87
C THR A 129 0.24 -7.82 -1.98
N ILE A 130 -0.60 -8.84 -1.78
CA ILE A 130 -0.95 -9.81 -2.83
C ILE A 130 -1.61 -9.07 -4.00
N PHE A 131 -2.56 -8.18 -3.72
CA PHE A 131 -3.20 -7.35 -4.75
C PHE A 131 -2.18 -6.50 -5.52
N TRP A 132 -1.26 -5.82 -4.82
CA TRP A 132 -0.16 -5.08 -5.45
C TRP A 132 0.64 -5.98 -6.41
N ALA A 133 1.02 -7.19 -5.98
CA ALA A 133 1.80 -8.13 -6.78
C ALA A 133 1.05 -8.56 -8.06
N VAL A 134 -0.28 -8.71 -7.99
CA VAL A 134 -1.14 -9.01 -9.15
C VAL A 134 -1.11 -7.88 -10.17
N VAL A 135 -1.25 -6.63 -9.73
CA VAL A 135 -1.40 -5.47 -10.61
C VAL A 135 -0.07 -4.83 -11.03
N ALA A 136 1.04 -5.19 -10.38
CA ALA A 136 2.37 -4.75 -10.73
C ALA A 136 2.72 -5.10 -12.19
N ASN A 137 3.59 -4.30 -12.82
CA ASN A 137 4.15 -4.66 -14.12
C ASN A 137 5.08 -5.89 -13.99
N ASP A 138 5.39 -6.52 -15.12
CA ASP A 138 6.09 -7.81 -15.14
C ASP A 138 7.51 -7.71 -14.57
N LYS A 139 8.23 -6.62 -14.87
CA LYS A 139 9.58 -6.37 -14.34
C LYS A 139 9.57 -6.25 -12.82
N LYS A 140 8.65 -5.46 -12.25
CA LYS A 140 8.54 -5.26 -10.80
C LYS A 140 8.10 -6.53 -10.08
N PHE A 141 7.14 -7.26 -10.66
CA PHE A 141 6.68 -8.52 -10.09
C PHE A 141 7.79 -9.58 -10.09
N ALA A 142 8.57 -9.69 -11.16
CA ALA A 142 9.71 -10.61 -11.24
C ALA A 142 10.74 -10.29 -10.15
N HIS A 143 11.18 -9.03 -10.09
CA HIS A 143 12.15 -8.58 -9.08
C HIS A 143 11.67 -8.80 -7.64
N PHE A 144 10.41 -8.45 -7.35
CA PHE A 144 9.81 -8.72 -6.05
C PHE A 144 9.73 -10.21 -5.72
N SER A 145 9.34 -11.04 -6.69
CA SER A 145 9.26 -12.49 -6.49
C SER A 145 10.63 -13.09 -6.18
N GLU A 146 11.68 -12.63 -6.88
CA GLU A 146 13.06 -13.03 -6.61
C GLU A 146 13.51 -12.62 -5.21
N ALA A 147 13.24 -11.36 -4.81
CA ALA A 147 13.56 -10.87 -3.47
C ALA A 147 12.86 -11.70 -2.38
N VAL A 148 11.57 -11.97 -2.53
CA VAL A 148 10.79 -12.80 -1.59
C VAL A 148 11.35 -14.22 -1.50
N LEU A 149 11.69 -14.84 -2.64
CA LEU A 149 12.26 -16.19 -2.67
C LEU A 149 13.69 -16.25 -2.10
N ALA A 150 14.45 -15.16 -2.21
CA ALA A 150 15.75 -14.99 -1.55
C ALA A 150 15.64 -14.76 -0.04
N GLY A 151 14.43 -14.56 0.49
CA GLY A 151 14.17 -14.37 1.92
C GLY A 151 14.07 -12.90 2.35
N ALA A 152 13.86 -11.96 1.42
CA ALA A 152 13.56 -10.58 1.79
C ALA A 152 12.32 -10.52 2.69
N GLY A 153 12.33 -9.60 3.66
CA GLY A 153 11.22 -9.39 4.58
C GLY A 153 11.06 -10.43 5.69
N THR A 154 11.81 -11.53 5.70
CA THR A 154 11.77 -12.47 6.83
C THR A 154 12.26 -11.78 8.09
N MET A 155 11.46 -11.81 9.16
CA MET A 155 11.92 -11.29 10.43
C MET A 155 13.02 -12.22 10.95
N LEU A 156 14.20 -11.66 11.19
CA LEU A 156 15.21 -12.30 12.03
C LEU A 156 14.67 -12.28 13.46
N ASN A 157 13.70 -13.14 13.75
CA ASN A 157 13.25 -13.31 15.11
C ASN A 157 14.47 -13.75 15.92
N GLU A 158 14.86 -12.93 16.90
CA GLU A 158 15.61 -13.36 18.07
C GLU A 158 14.71 -14.28 18.90
N CYS A 159 14.27 -15.40 18.32
CA CYS A 159 13.53 -16.40 19.05
C CYS A 159 14.42 -16.88 20.19
N ARG A 160 14.00 -16.67 21.43
CA ARG A 160 14.68 -17.14 22.64
C ARG A 160 14.91 -18.66 22.66
N HIS A 161 14.26 -19.40 21.75
CA HIS A 161 14.37 -20.85 21.60
C HIS A 161 14.94 -21.23 20.23
N PRO A 162 16.25 -21.55 20.15
CA PRO A 162 16.92 -21.93 18.90
C PRO A 162 16.26 -23.11 18.18
N GLY A 163 15.63 -24.03 18.92
CA GLY A 163 14.99 -25.24 18.38
C GLY A 163 13.73 -24.99 17.54
N THR A 164 13.10 -23.81 17.64
CA THR A 164 11.88 -23.49 16.87
C THR A 164 12.13 -22.52 15.71
N ILE A 165 13.33 -21.95 15.60
CA ILE A 165 13.69 -20.99 14.54
C ILE A 165 13.50 -21.58 13.15
N ALA A 166 13.96 -22.83 12.95
CA ALA A 166 13.84 -23.50 11.66
C ALA A 166 12.36 -23.69 11.25
N PHE A 167 11.50 -24.03 12.21
CA PHE A 167 10.07 -24.18 11.98
C PHE A 167 9.42 -22.84 11.58
N TRP A 168 9.72 -21.75 12.29
CA TRP A 168 9.17 -20.44 11.97
C TRP A 168 9.62 -19.92 10.60
N ARG A 169 10.91 -20.07 10.28
CA ARG A 169 11.45 -19.70 8.95
C ARG A 169 10.79 -20.49 7.83
N GLU A 170 10.56 -21.79 8.04
CA GLU A 170 9.88 -22.63 7.05
C GLU A 170 8.41 -22.22 6.89
N SER A 171 7.73 -21.90 7.98
CA SER A 171 6.36 -21.38 7.96
C SER A 171 6.25 -20.06 7.19
N GLU A 172 7.14 -19.10 7.46
CA GLU A 172 7.22 -17.82 6.75
C GLU A 172 7.49 -18.03 5.27
N ARG A 173 8.47 -18.86 4.91
CA ARG A 173 8.78 -19.19 3.51
C ARG A 173 7.57 -19.77 2.78
N LYS A 174 6.85 -20.73 3.38
CA LYS A 174 5.63 -21.29 2.81
C LYS A 174 4.55 -20.22 2.63
N ARG A 175 4.37 -19.34 3.62
CA ARG A 175 3.40 -18.24 3.57
C ARG A 175 3.75 -17.21 2.47
N ALA A 176 5.02 -16.86 2.34
CA ALA A 176 5.52 -16.00 1.25
C ALA A 176 5.28 -16.65 -0.11
N ALA A 177 5.71 -17.90 -0.30
CA ALA A 177 5.56 -18.64 -1.55
C ALA A 177 4.09 -18.73 -1.99
N ARG A 178 3.15 -19.00 -1.06
CA ARG A 178 1.71 -18.99 -1.35
C ARG A 178 1.24 -17.64 -1.87
N GLY A 179 1.64 -16.53 -1.24
CA GLY A 179 1.26 -15.19 -1.68
C GLY A 179 1.74 -14.86 -3.09
N ILE A 180 2.97 -15.26 -3.42
CA ILE A 180 3.53 -15.13 -4.78
C ILE A 180 2.78 -16.00 -5.78
N GLU A 181 2.46 -17.25 -5.40
CA GLU A 181 1.76 -18.17 -6.28
C GLU A 181 0.32 -17.73 -6.59
N ILE A 182 -0.41 -17.22 -5.59
CA ILE A 182 -1.72 -16.60 -5.79
C ILE A 182 -1.61 -15.45 -6.79
N ALA A 183 -0.63 -14.57 -6.59
CA ALA A 183 -0.42 -13.46 -7.51
C ALA A 183 -0.07 -13.93 -8.92
N ARG A 184 0.80 -14.94 -9.06
CA ARG A 184 1.19 -15.54 -10.34
C ARG A 184 0.00 -16.12 -11.10
N ARG A 185 -0.85 -16.90 -10.43
CA ARG A 185 -2.03 -17.55 -11.02
C ARG A 185 -3.09 -16.53 -11.45
N LEU A 186 -3.36 -15.52 -10.61
CA LEU A 186 -4.24 -14.42 -10.99
C LEU A 186 -3.70 -13.63 -12.18
N ARG A 187 -2.39 -13.41 -12.25
CA ARG A 187 -1.74 -12.75 -13.39
C ARG A 187 -1.84 -13.57 -14.68
N ALA A 188 -1.94 -14.89 -14.58
CA ALA A 188 -2.18 -15.80 -15.69
C ALA A 188 -3.67 -15.88 -16.09
N GLY A 189 -4.57 -15.16 -15.39
CA GLY A 189 -5.99 -15.09 -15.71
C GLY A 189 -6.84 -16.16 -15.02
N GLU A 190 -6.29 -16.91 -14.07
CA GLU A 190 -7.06 -17.85 -13.28
C GLU A 190 -8.03 -17.14 -12.33
N SER A 191 -9.19 -17.75 -12.05
CA SER A 191 -10.20 -17.16 -11.18
C SER A 191 -9.84 -17.29 -9.69
N VAL A 192 -10.26 -16.31 -8.88
CA VAL A 192 -10.06 -16.36 -7.43
C VAL A 192 -10.69 -17.62 -6.81
N ALA A 193 -11.87 -18.04 -7.30
CA ALA A 193 -12.56 -19.23 -6.81
C ALA A 193 -11.74 -20.51 -7.04
N SER A 194 -11.17 -20.68 -8.22
CA SER A 194 -10.36 -21.87 -8.55
C SER A 194 -9.06 -21.91 -7.73
N ILE A 195 -8.41 -20.75 -7.53
CA ILE A 195 -7.21 -20.68 -6.69
C ILE A 195 -7.56 -21.04 -5.24
N ARG A 196 -8.64 -20.49 -4.70
CA ARG A 196 -9.12 -20.75 -3.33
C ARG A 196 -9.32 -22.24 -3.06
N GLU A 197 -9.96 -22.96 -3.99
CA GLU A 197 -10.19 -24.41 -3.84
C GLU A 197 -8.89 -25.21 -3.74
N SER A 198 -7.86 -24.80 -4.47
CA SER A 198 -6.55 -25.47 -4.50
C SER A 198 -5.55 -24.99 -3.43
N MET A 199 -5.90 -24.00 -2.60
CA MET A 199 -5.00 -23.39 -1.61
C MET A 199 -5.71 -23.22 -0.25
N PRO A 200 -6.06 -24.32 0.43
CA PRO A 200 -6.79 -24.27 1.70
C PRO A 200 -5.98 -23.66 2.86
N GLU A 201 -4.65 -23.56 2.76
CA GLU A 201 -3.79 -23.00 3.81
C GLU A 201 -3.69 -21.46 3.77
N GLU A 202 -4.29 -20.80 2.78
CA GLU A 202 -4.41 -19.34 2.75
C GLU A 202 -5.71 -18.89 3.40
N ASP A 203 -5.68 -17.74 4.05
CA ASP A 203 -6.85 -17.20 4.74
C ASP A 203 -7.96 -16.80 3.75
N ASN A 204 -9.22 -17.13 4.09
CA ASN A 204 -10.39 -16.77 3.30
C ASN A 204 -10.53 -15.25 3.10
N PHE A 205 -10.10 -14.46 4.07
CA PHE A 205 -10.07 -13.01 4.01
C PHE A 205 -9.20 -12.49 2.87
N SER A 206 -8.03 -13.10 2.63
CA SER A 206 -7.14 -12.74 1.52
C SER A 206 -7.89 -12.88 0.20
N PHE A 207 -8.59 -13.99 0.01
CA PHE A 207 -9.38 -14.24 -1.19
C PHE A 207 -10.59 -13.30 -1.30
N ASP A 208 -11.34 -13.06 -0.22
CA ASP A 208 -12.48 -12.12 -0.24
C ASP A 208 -12.03 -10.71 -0.61
N SER A 209 -10.87 -10.29 -0.10
CA SER A 209 -10.24 -9.02 -0.43
C SER A 209 -9.85 -8.91 -1.92
N LEU A 210 -9.46 -10.02 -2.54
CA LEU A 210 -9.15 -10.08 -3.98
C LEU A 210 -10.43 -10.08 -4.83
N VAL A 211 -11.48 -10.80 -4.41
CA VAL A 211 -12.81 -10.78 -5.07
C VAL A 211 -13.36 -9.35 -5.11
N ARG A 212 -13.29 -8.61 -4.00
CA ARG A 212 -13.74 -7.20 -3.96
C ARG A 212 -12.98 -6.30 -4.95
N ARG A 213 -11.78 -6.69 -5.36
CA ARG A 213 -10.91 -5.94 -6.28
C ARG A 213 -10.82 -6.57 -7.68
N ASP A 214 -11.68 -7.54 -7.99
CA ASP A 214 -11.68 -8.28 -9.27
C ASP A 214 -11.70 -7.37 -10.50
N HIS A 215 -12.51 -6.30 -10.47
CA HIS A 215 -12.54 -5.31 -11.55
C HIS A 215 -11.18 -4.62 -11.78
N ALA A 216 -10.44 -4.29 -10.72
CA ALA A 216 -9.10 -3.72 -10.85
C ALA A 216 -8.09 -4.74 -11.39
N ILE A 217 -8.21 -6.00 -10.98
CA ILE A 217 -7.39 -7.12 -11.48
C ILE A 217 -7.62 -7.30 -12.98
N LYS A 218 -8.89 -7.43 -13.42
CA LYS A 218 -9.26 -7.57 -14.84
C LYS A 218 -8.69 -6.45 -15.70
N ARG A 219 -8.86 -5.19 -15.29
CA ARG A 219 -8.27 -4.03 -15.99
C ARG A 219 -6.74 -4.09 -16.06
N ALA A 220 -6.07 -4.61 -15.03
CA ALA A 220 -4.63 -4.80 -15.07
C ALA A 220 -4.22 -5.90 -16.07
N LEU A 221 -4.94 -7.02 -16.14
CA LEU A 221 -4.72 -8.08 -17.13
C LEU A 221 -4.93 -7.58 -18.56
N GLU A 222 -6.03 -6.87 -18.82
CA GLU A 222 -6.33 -6.28 -20.13
C GLU A 222 -5.22 -5.34 -20.61
N ARG A 223 -4.75 -4.44 -19.72
CA ARG A 223 -3.63 -3.54 -20.03
C ARG A 223 -2.33 -4.29 -20.32
N ARG A 224 -2.09 -5.43 -19.66
CA ARG A 224 -0.92 -6.28 -19.93
C ARG A 224 -1.02 -6.95 -21.29
N ALA A 225 -2.17 -7.53 -21.61
CA ALA A 225 -2.43 -8.15 -22.91
C ALA A 225 -2.29 -7.15 -24.07
N ALA A 226 -2.85 -5.94 -23.91
CA ALA A 226 -2.73 -4.87 -24.90
C ALA A 226 -1.26 -4.45 -25.16
N LYS A 227 -0.45 -4.33 -24.10
CA LYS A 227 0.99 -4.03 -24.22
C LYS A 227 1.76 -5.14 -24.92
N ALA A 228 1.47 -6.41 -24.62
CA ALA A 228 2.11 -7.54 -25.26
C ALA A 228 1.77 -7.62 -26.76
N GLY A 229 0.49 -7.40 -27.12
CA GLY A 229 0.05 -7.35 -28.52
C GLY A 229 0.71 -6.20 -29.29
N ALA A 230 0.85 -5.02 -28.68
CA ALA A 230 1.54 -3.89 -29.29
C ALA A 230 3.05 -4.12 -29.50
N ALA A 231 3.69 -4.92 -28.64
CA ALA A 231 5.09 -5.31 -28.78
C ALA A 231 5.31 -6.36 -29.89
N SER A 232 4.35 -7.27 -30.10
CA SER A 232 4.40 -8.30 -31.14
C SER A 232 4.08 -7.78 -32.55
N ALA A 233 3.52 -6.57 -32.66
CA ALA A 233 3.16 -5.94 -33.93
C ALA A 233 4.25 -4.98 -34.47
N ARG A 234 5.39 -4.88 -33.78
CA ARG A 234 6.57 -4.10 -34.18
C ARG A 234 7.69 -5.05 -34.59
#